data_AF-A0A0T2IEK3-F1
#
_entry.id   AF-A0A0T2IEK3-F1
#
_cell.length_a   1.000
_cell.length_b   1.000
_cell.length_c   1.000
_cell.angle_alpha   90.00
_cell.angle_beta   90.00
_cell.angle_gamma   90.00
#
_symmetry.space_group_name_H-M   'P 1'
#
loop_
_entity.id
_entity.type
_entity.pdbx_description
1 polymer ?
#
loop_
_entity_poly.entity_id
_entity_poly.type
_entity_poly.pdbx_seq_one_letter_code
_entity_poly.pdbx_strand_id
1 'polypeptide(L)'
;MNISPLPRQGDVVVGRDVAGRTLRISGHPESGRVVLSIWQDTVCRATVRLLAEDVPAVVEMLARSALTPAASGEDSRALDTAG
;
A
#
# COMPACT_ATOMS: atom_id res chain seq x y z
N MET A 1 13.89 17.11 -23.83
CA MET A 1 13.71 16.61 -22.46
C MET A 1 12.21 16.57 -22.21
N ASN A 2 11.57 15.41 -22.38
CA ASN A 2 10.10 15.32 -22.38
C ASN A 2 9.62 15.16 -20.93
N ILE A 3 9.18 16.25 -20.32
CA ILE A 3 8.50 16.19 -19.02
C ILE A 3 7.09 15.68 -19.31
N SER A 4 6.85 14.41 -19.00
CA SER A 4 5.48 13.86 -19.06
C SER A 4 4.63 14.58 -18.02
N PRO A 5 3.41 15.03 -18.35
CA PRO A 5 2.57 15.72 -17.38
C PRO A 5 2.32 14.80 -16.18
N LEU A 6 2.36 15.37 -14.97
CA LEU A 6 2.00 14.65 -13.75
C LEU A 6 0.61 14.01 -13.95
N PRO A 7 0.45 12.69 -13.74
CA PRO A 7 -0.86 12.04 -13.88
C PRO A 7 -1.86 12.71 -12.94
N ARG A 8 -2.99 13.16 -13.49
CA ARG A 8 -3.99 14.00 -12.80
C ARG A 8 -4.99 13.23 -11.92
N GLN A 9 -4.75 11.95 -11.67
CA GLN A 9 -5.57 11.16 -10.75
C GLN A 9 -4.62 10.35 -9.87
N GLY A 10 -4.34 10.92 -8.70
CA GLY A 10 -3.60 10.22 -7.69
C GLY A 10 -4.04 10.67 -6.32
N ASP A 11 -4.61 9.74 -5.56
CA ASP A 11 -4.95 9.97 -4.17
C ASP A 11 -3.72 9.74 -3.28
N VAL A 12 -3.63 10.52 -2.21
CA VAL A 12 -2.57 10.41 -1.21
C VAL A 12 -3.20 9.94 0.10
N VAL A 13 -2.68 8.83 0.62
CA VAL A 13 -3.05 8.31 1.94
C VAL A 13 -1.91 8.57 2.91
N VAL A 14 -2.20 9.22 4.04
CA VAL A 14 -1.21 9.47 5.10
C VAL A 14 -1.08 8.22 5.96
N GLY A 15 0.16 7.70 6.07
CA GLY A 15 0.49 6.61 6.97
C GLY A 15 0.37 7.04 8.43
N ARG A 16 -0.11 6.14 9.28
CA ARG A 16 -0.30 6.40 10.73
C ARG A 16 0.80 5.78 11.59
N ASP A 17 1.67 4.98 10.99
CA ASP A 17 2.75 4.23 11.61
C ASP A 17 4.02 5.07 11.77
N VAL A 18 4.34 5.93 10.80
CA VAL A 18 5.56 6.76 10.79
C VAL A 18 5.21 8.17 10.30
N ALA A 19 5.64 9.20 11.04
CA ALA A 19 5.44 10.59 10.63
C ALA A 19 6.08 10.86 9.25
N GLY A 20 5.40 11.60 8.39
CA GLY A 20 5.87 11.89 7.03
C GLY A 20 5.72 10.72 6.04
N ARG A 21 5.19 9.58 6.47
CA ARG A 21 4.89 8.43 5.59
C ARG A 21 3.62 8.69 4.80
N THR A 22 3.68 8.53 3.48
CA THR A 22 2.50 8.56 2.61
C THR A 22 2.51 7.43 1.59
N LEU A 23 1.33 6.94 1.22
CA LEU A 23 1.10 6.11 0.04
C LEU A 23 0.47 6.99 -1.03
N ARG A 24 1.09 7.04 -2.21
CA ARG A 24 0.56 7.75 -3.38
C ARG A 24 0.12 6.73 -4.41
N ILE A 25 -1.11 6.85 -4.88
CA ILE A 25 -1.68 6.08 -5.97
C ILE A 25 -1.59 6.96 -7.22
N SER A 26 -1.26 6.43 -8.39
CA SER A 26 -1.20 7.22 -9.62
C SER A 26 -1.60 6.39 -10.82
N GLY A 27 -2.64 6.83 -11.54
CA GLY A 27 -3.11 6.18 -12.77
C GLY A 27 -2.36 6.67 -14.01
N HIS A 28 -2.00 5.75 -14.89
CA HIS A 28 -1.32 5.99 -16.17
C HIS A 28 -2.10 5.30 -17.31
N PRO A 29 -3.27 5.83 -17.71
CA PRO A 29 -4.14 5.19 -18.70
C PRO A 29 -3.45 4.97 -20.05
N GLU A 30 -2.55 5.86 -20.44
CA GLU A 30 -1.74 5.76 -21.66
C GLU A 30 -0.86 4.50 -21.70
N SER A 31 -0.56 3.92 -20.54
CA SER A 31 0.28 2.73 -20.42
C SER A 31 -0.44 1.55 -19.76
N GLY A 32 -1.74 1.69 -19.47
CA GLY A 32 -2.55 0.67 -18.81
C GLY A 32 -2.07 0.30 -17.39
N ARG A 33 -1.51 1.26 -16.64
CA ARG A 33 -0.87 1.01 -15.35
C ARG A 33 -1.45 1.83 -14.21
N VAL A 34 -1.38 1.27 -13.01
CA VAL A 34 -1.54 1.98 -11.74
C VAL A 34 -0.27 1.81 -10.92
N VAL A 35 0.25 2.91 -10.39
CA VAL A 35 1.48 2.94 -9.61
C VAL A 35 1.14 3.22 -8.16
N LEU A 36 1.57 2.33 -7.28
CA LEU A 36 1.53 2.51 -5.83
C LEU A 36 2.94 2.86 -5.37
N SER A 37 3.12 3.99 -4.70
CA SER A 37 4.44 4.41 -4.24
C SER A 37 4.42 4.86 -2.79
N ILE A 38 5.38 4.37 -2.01
CA ILE A 38 5.54 4.71 -0.60
C ILE A 38 6.59 5.79 -0.49
N TRP A 39 6.25 6.90 0.16
CA TRP A 39 7.11 8.06 0.33
C TRP A 39 7.36 8.31 1.80
N GLN A 40 8.60 8.69 2.12
CA GLN A 40 8.99 9.26 3.39
C GLN A 40 9.41 10.70 3.11
N ASP A 41 8.58 11.65 3.50
CA ASP A 41 8.74 13.07 3.16
C ASP A 41 8.86 13.23 1.63
N THR A 42 10.01 13.65 1.12
CA THR A 42 10.26 13.85 -0.31
C THR A 42 10.92 12.66 -1.00
N VAL A 43 11.21 11.57 -0.29
CA VAL A 43 11.95 10.42 -0.80
C VAL A 43 11.03 9.24 -1.06
N CYS A 44 10.98 8.76 -2.30
CA CYS A 44 10.30 7.51 -2.63
C CYS A 44 11.11 6.32 -2.08
N ARG A 45 10.48 5.51 -1.22
CA ARG A 45 11.11 4.36 -0.55
C ARG A 45 10.79 3.04 -1.25
N ALA A 46 9.63 2.94 -1.89
CA ALA A 46 9.21 1.74 -2.61
C ALA A 46 8.20 2.10 -3.70
N THR A 47 8.17 1.30 -4.76
CA THR A 47 7.19 1.42 -5.84
C THR A 47 6.73 0.04 -6.30
N VAL A 48 5.42 -0.12 -6.45
CA VAL A 48 4.79 -1.29 -7.07
C VAL A 48 4.00 -0.80 -8.28
N ARG A 49 4.15 -1.49 -9.41
CA ARG A 49 3.43 -1.19 -10.65
C ARG A 49 2.46 -2.32 -10.93
N LEU A 50 1.19 -1.98 -11.03
CA LEU A 50 0.10 -2.90 -11.33
C LEU A 50 -0.37 -2.66 -12.76
N LEU A 51 -0.81 -3.72 -13.43
CA LEU A 51 -1.66 -3.58 -14.61
C LEU A 51 -3.04 -3.12 -14.16
N ALA A 52 -3.74 -2.39 -15.02
CA ALA A 52 -5.09 -1.92 -14.72
C ALA A 52 -6.06 -3.08 -14.40
N GLU A 53 -5.86 -4.24 -15.02
CA GLU A 53 -6.68 -5.45 -14.81
C GLU A 53 -6.46 -6.12 -13.44
N ASP A 54 -5.33 -5.89 -12.79
CA ASP A 54 -5.04 -6.45 -11.46
C ASP A 54 -5.67 -5.62 -10.32
N VAL A 55 -6.00 -4.35 -10.59
CA VAL A 55 -6.46 -3.40 -9.57
C VAL A 55 -7.71 -3.88 -8.83
N PRO A 56 -8.77 -4.41 -9.50
CA PRO A 56 -9.96 -4.90 -8.80
C PRO A 56 -9.64 -5.99 -7.78
N ALA A 57 -8.76 -6.94 -8.12
CA ALA A 57 -8.34 -8.01 -7.21
C ALA A 57 -7.58 -7.46 -5.99
N VAL A 58 -6.69 -6.48 -6.20
CA VAL A 58 -5.96 -5.80 -5.12
C VAL A 58 -6.92 -5.06 -4.19
N VAL A 59 -7.92 -4.36 -4.73
CA VAL A 59 -8.95 -3.67 -3.93
C VAL A 59 -9.76 -4.66 -3.11
N GLU A 60 -10.16 -5.79 -3.69
CA GLU A 60 -10.87 -6.84 -2.96
C GLU A 60 -10.02 -7.42 -1.81
N MET A 61 -8.74 -7.70 -2.07
CA MET A 61 -7.81 -8.15 -1.04
C MET A 61 -7.64 -7.14 0.08
N LEU A 62 -7.52 -5.85 -0.25
CA LEU A 62 -7.42 -4.76 0.72
C LEU A 62 -8.68 -4.68 1.59
N ALA A 63 -9.86 -4.69 0.97
CA ALA A 63 -11.14 -4.67 1.69
C ALA A 63 -11.29 -5.87 2.64
N ARG A 64 -10.94 -7.08 2.18
CA ARG A 64 -10.97 -8.29 3.00
C ARG A 64 -10.04 -8.22 4.22
N SER A 65 -8.85 -7.63 4.05
CA SER A 65 -7.87 -7.47 5.13
C SER A 65 -8.36 -6.55 6.25
N ALA A 66 -9.20 -5.55 5.92
CA ALA A 66 -9.77 -4.63 6.92
C ALA A 66 -10.90 -5.26 7.74
N LEU A 67 -11.54 -6.31 7.21
CA LEU A 67 -12.71 -6.96 7.83
C LEU A 67 -12.34 -8.24 8.60
N THR A 68 -11.14 -8.78 8.40
CA THR A 68 -10.69 -9.98 9.10
C THR A 68 -10.32 -9.59 10.54
N PRO A 69 -10.99 -10.14 11.57
CA PRO A 69 -10.59 -9.89 12.96
C PRO A 69 -9.14 -10.32 13.15
N ALA A 70 -8.33 -9.48 13.80
CA ALA A 70 -7.02 -9.90 14.25
C ALA A 70 -7.24 -11.14 15.14
N ALA A 71 -6.79 -12.32 14.68
CA ALA A 71 -6.67 -13.46 15.57
C ALA A 71 -5.71 -13.02 16.68
N SER A 72 -6.25 -12.78 17.87
CA SER A 72 -5.47 -12.39 19.05
C SER A 72 -4.32 -13.38 19.20
N GLY A 73 -3.10 -12.88 19.05
CA GLY A 73 -1.86 -13.64 19.26
C GLY A 73 -1.62 -13.92 20.74
N GLU A 74 -2.56 -14.56 21.42
CA GLU A 74 -2.42 -15.13 22.76
C GLU A 74 -2.26 -16.65 22.65
N ASP A 75 -1.15 -17.11 22.06
CA ASP A 75 -0.73 -18.52 22.22
C ASP A 75 0.79 -18.70 22.02
N SER A 76 1.61 -17.98 22.78
CA SER A 76 3.07 -18.23 22.85
C SER A 76 3.69 -17.94 24.23
N ARG A 77 2.89 -17.91 25.30
CA ARG A 77 3.40 -17.78 26.69
C ARG A 77 2.96 -18.90 27.63
N ALA A 78 2.38 -19.98 27.13
CA ALA A 78 1.91 -21.09 27.96
C ALA A 78 2.84 -22.31 28.02
N LEU A 79 4.02 -22.28 27.37
CA LEU A 79 4.91 -23.44 27.34
C LEU A 79 6.38 -23.08 27.63
N ASP A 80 6.67 -22.39 28.74
CA ASP A 80 8.07 -22.20 29.21
C ASP A 80 8.22 -22.16 30.75
N THR A 81 7.26 -22.64 31.54
CA THR A 81 7.44 -22.79 33.01
C THR A 81 7.05 -24.19 33.48
N ALA A 82 7.81 -25.19 33.04
CA ALA A 82 7.93 -26.47 33.71
C ALA A 82 9.34 -27.02 33.44
N GLY A 83 10.29 -26.64 34.29
CA GLY A 83 11.67 -27.12 34.31
C GLY A 83 12.27 -26.88 35.68
#